data_AF-A0A1G6T397-F1
#
_entry.id   AF-A0A1G6T397-F1
#
_cell.length_a   1.000
_cell.length_b   1.000
_cell.length_c   1.000
_cell.angle_alpha   90.00
_cell.angle_beta   90.00
_cell.angle_gamma   90.00
#
_symmetry.space_group_name_H-M   'P 1'
#
loop_
_entity.id
_entity.type
_entity.pdbx_description
1 polymer ?
#
loop_
_entity_poly.entity_id
_entity_poly.type
_entity_poly.pdbx_seq_one_letter_code
_entity_poly.pdbx_strand_id
1 'polypeptide(L)'
;MGSKSNRSGRYSEEFKRDAVAPVRSSGRTVTEVARGLGVSAEGLRNWVRQDRADRGQGAPGELMTAEREELRRLRRQNREQAGTIEVLRKAAGLLREGERSMTAVYAFIEAEKTTHTVAVLCRLLNVARSSFYAWQAAAKARAARKAADEALAHEITVIHVASRHTYGVPRIHAELRRLGRAVNRKRVARVRREPGIQGAHRRRRRSLTRPDKRARPAPDLIGRDFHAERPGTKLVGDITSPASPPPRAGSTSPAGWTWPPARSSDTRWPPITAPPSSSTP
;
A
#
# COMPACT_ATOMS: atom_id res chain seq x y z
N MET A 1 22.05 -36.16 25.22
CA MET A 1 20.65 -36.65 25.34
C MET A 1 20.52 -37.91 24.49
N GLY A 2 20.36 -39.07 25.12
CA GLY A 2 20.43 -40.38 24.46
C GLY A 2 19.30 -40.60 23.46
N SER A 3 19.67 -40.87 22.21
CA SER A 3 18.75 -41.35 21.17
C SER A 3 18.14 -42.67 21.64
N LYS A 4 16.84 -42.68 21.96
CA LYS A 4 16.09 -43.91 22.20
C LYS A 4 16.03 -44.66 20.87
N SER A 5 16.93 -45.60 20.68
CA SER A 5 16.94 -46.52 19.54
C SER A 5 15.54 -47.10 19.33
N ASN A 6 14.90 -46.77 18.20
CA ASN A 6 13.57 -47.24 17.86
C ASN A 6 13.64 -48.74 17.55
N ARG A 7 13.40 -49.58 18.56
CA ARG A 7 13.39 -51.06 18.48
C ARG A 7 12.15 -51.63 17.78
N SER A 8 11.28 -50.79 17.21
CA SER A 8 9.99 -51.22 16.64
C SER A 8 10.10 -52.03 15.36
N GLY A 9 11.27 -52.06 14.70
CA GLY A 9 11.51 -52.81 13.46
C GLY A 9 12.19 -54.16 13.63
N ARG A 10 12.35 -54.68 14.86
CA ARG A 10 13.15 -55.90 15.11
C ARG A 10 12.43 -57.22 14.79
N TYR A 11 11.10 -57.19 14.68
CA TYR A 11 10.26 -58.36 14.43
C TYR A 11 9.13 -58.00 13.45
N SER A 12 8.91 -58.84 12.43
CA SER A 12 7.82 -58.66 11.46
C SER A 12 6.45 -58.85 12.10
N GLU A 13 5.40 -58.29 11.49
CA GLU A 13 4.03 -58.44 11.99
C GLU A 13 3.53 -59.90 11.89
N GLU A 14 3.97 -60.63 10.88
CA GLU A 14 3.73 -62.08 10.73
C GLU A 14 4.34 -62.85 11.90
N PHE A 15 5.61 -62.57 12.23
CA PHE A 15 6.29 -63.19 13.37
C PHE A 15 5.59 -62.90 14.70
N LYS A 16 5.07 -61.68 14.90
CA LYS A 16 4.31 -61.33 16.11
C LYS A 16 2.98 -62.09 16.18
N ARG A 17 2.27 -62.26 15.07
CA ARG A 17 1.02 -63.04 15.01
C ARG A 17 1.28 -64.51 15.33
N ASP A 18 2.33 -65.08 14.72
CA ASP A 18 2.73 -66.47 14.94
C ASP A 18 3.25 -66.72 16.35
N ALA A 19 3.88 -65.72 16.98
CA ALA A 19 4.31 -65.81 18.38
C ALA A 19 3.14 -65.73 19.38
N VAL A 20 2.06 -65.03 19.05
CA VAL A 20 0.87 -64.88 19.90
C VAL A 20 -0.07 -66.09 19.77
N ALA A 21 -0.10 -66.76 18.61
CA ALA A 21 -1.00 -67.89 18.35
C ALA A 21 -0.86 -69.05 19.37
N PRO A 22 0.35 -69.54 19.74
CA PRO A 22 0.52 -70.61 20.71
C PRO A 22 0.01 -70.24 22.11
N VAL A 23 0.19 -69.00 22.55
CA VAL A 23 -0.28 -68.52 23.85
C VAL A 23 -1.81 -68.54 23.93
N ARG A 24 -2.49 -68.43 22.78
CA ARG A 24 -3.96 -68.48 22.69
C ARG A 24 -4.51 -69.90 22.56
N SER A 25 -3.93 -70.72 21.68
CA SER A 25 -4.51 -72.01 21.28
C SER A 25 -4.04 -73.19 22.12
N SER A 26 -2.84 -73.10 22.72
CA SER A 26 -2.17 -74.25 23.34
C SER A 26 -1.99 -74.13 24.85
N GLY A 27 -2.50 -73.07 25.48
CA GLY A 27 -2.41 -72.87 26.95
C GLY A 27 -0.99 -72.67 27.50
N ARG A 28 0.04 -72.63 26.63
CA ARG A 28 1.45 -72.44 27.02
C ARG A 28 1.65 -71.09 27.68
N THR A 29 2.50 -71.05 28.70
CA THR A 29 2.78 -69.80 29.41
C THR A 29 3.58 -68.84 28.52
N VAL A 30 3.37 -67.53 28.68
CA VAL A 30 4.08 -66.50 27.90
C VAL A 30 5.61 -66.65 28.04
N THR A 31 6.08 -67.09 29.20
CA THR A 31 7.50 -67.35 29.49
C THR A 31 8.07 -68.54 28.71
N GLU A 32 7.30 -69.61 28.50
CA GLU A 32 7.76 -70.77 27.71
C GLU A 32 7.83 -70.44 26.22
N VAL A 33 6.79 -69.78 25.69
CA VAL A 33 6.77 -69.36 24.28
C VAL A 33 7.87 -68.34 24.00
N ALA A 34 8.15 -67.44 24.95
CA ALA A 34 9.24 -66.49 24.84
C ALA A 34 10.62 -67.15 24.80
N ARG A 35 10.87 -68.17 25.65
CA ARG A 35 12.13 -68.94 25.64
C ARG A 35 12.31 -69.74 24.34
N GLY A 36 11.25 -70.37 23.84
CA GLY A 36 11.29 -71.16 22.61
C GLY A 36 11.55 -70.32 21.35
N LEU A 37 11.10 -69.07 21.34
CA LEU A 37 11.27 -68.13 20.22
C LEU A 37 12.48 -67.19 20.39
N GLY A 38 13.22 -67.27 21.49
CA GLY A 38 14.37 -66.39 21.77
C GLY A 38 14.02 -64.91 21.97
N VAL A 39 12.78 -64.60 22.30
CA VAL A 39 12.27 -63.23 22.52
C VAL A 39 12.13 -62.90 24.00
N SER A 40 12.16 -61.60 24.33
CA SER A 40 11.89 -61.14 25.69
C SER A 40 10.44 -61.49 26.10
N ALA A 41 10.28 -62.14 27.26
CA ALA A 41 8.97 -62.48 27.82
C ALA A 41 8.08 -61.24 28.03
N GLU A 42 8.67 -60.10 28.39
CA GLU A 42 7.97 -58.82 28.53
C GLU A 42 7.45 -58.29 27.18
N GLY A 43 8.23 -58.48 26.11
CA GLY A 43 7.83 -58.13 24.75
C GLY A 43 6.65 -58.96 24.25
N LEU A 44 6.68 -60.28 24.50
CA LEU A 44 5.60 -61.18 24.13
C LEU A 44 4.32 -60.90 24.95
N ARG A 45 4.44 -60.58 26.25
CA ARG A 45 3.29 -60.13 27.08
C ARG A 45 2.63 -58.88 26.51
N ASN A 46 3.41 -57.93 25.99
CA ASN A 46 2.88 -56.71 25.39
C ASN A 46 2.17 -57.00 24.05
N TRP A 47 2.65 -57.94 23.25
CA TRP A 47 1.97 -58.36 22.01
C TRP A 47 0.66 -59.09 22.29
N VAL A 48 0.63 -59.99 23.28
CA VAL A 48 -0.60 -60.69 23.70
C VAL A 48 -1.63 -59.71 24.26
N ARG A 49 -1.20 -58.69 25.01
CA ARG A 49 -2.08 -57.61 25.49
C ARG A 49 -2.67 -56.80 24.34
N GLN A 50 -1.86 -56.46 23.33
CA GLN A 50 -2.32 -55.73 22.16
C GLN A 50 -3.28 -56.55 21.28
N ASP A 51 -3.03 -57.85 21.07
CA ASP A 51 -3.96 -58.74 20.33
C ASP A 51 -5.31 -58.91 21.07
N ARG A 52 -5.31 -58.92 22.41
CA ARG A 52 -6.54 -58.90 23.21
C ARG A 52 -7.30 -57.58 23.04
N ALA A 53 -6.60 -56.45 23.08
CA ALA A 53 -7.19 -55.13 22.84
C ALA A 53 -7.78 -55.02 21.41
N ASP A 54 -7.05 -55.49 20.39
CA ASP A 54 -7.48 -55.47 18.99
C ASP A 54 -8.70 -56.36 18.71
N ARG A 55 -8.99 -57.32 19.60
CA ARG A 55 -10.18 -58.19 19.55
C ARG A 55 -11.32 -57.72 20.47
N GLY A 56 -11.20 -56.54 21.07
CA GLY A 56 -12.22 -55.98 21.98
C GLY A 56 -12.25 -56.62 23.37
N GLN A 57 -11.23 -57.40 23.74
CA GLN A 57 -11.06 -58.03 25.05
C GLN A 57 -10.01 -57.30 25.92
N GLY A 58 -9.70 -56.05 25.56
CA GLY A 58 -8.77 -55.20 26.30
C GLY A 58 -9.36 -54.67 27.61
N ALA A 59 -8.49 -54.15 28.47
CA ALA A 59 -8.93 -53.42 29.66
C ALA A 59 -9.66 -52.12 29.25
N PRO A 60 -10.57 -51.58 30.10
CA PRO A 60 -11.26 -50.31 29.81
C PRO A 60 -10.25 -49.20 29.49
N GLY A 61 -10.34 -48.62 28.29
CA GLY A 61 -9.44 -47.57 27.80
C GLY A 61 -8.24 -48.04 26.97
N GLU A 62 -8.06 -49.36 26.76
CA GLU A 62 -7.05 -49.87 25.82
C GLU A 62 -7.52 -49.72 24.37
N LEU A 63 -6.92 -48.76 23.66
CA LEU A 63 -7.18 -48.53 22.24
C LEU A 63 -6.63 -49.66 21.37
N MET A 64 -7.41 -50.04 20.37
CA MET A 64 -6.99 -50.94 19.28
C MET A 64 -5.84 -50.32 18.49
N THR A 65 -5.03 -51.15 17.83
CA THR A 65 -3.90 -50.71 17.01
C THR A 65 -4.38 -49.77 15.90
N ALA A 66 -5.50 -50.10 15.24
CA ALA A 66 -6.15 -49.26 14.25
C ALA A 66 -6.60 -47.89 14.83
N GLU A 67 -7.21 -47.88 16.01
CA GLU A 67 -7.63 -46.65 16.68
C GLU A 67 -6.45 -45.76 17.08
N ARG A 68 -5.33 -46.36 17.50
CA ARG A 68 -4.09 -45.63 17.81
C ARG A 68 -3.46 -45.03 16.56
N GLU A 69 -3.48 -45.75 15.45
CA GLU A 69 -2.99 -45.25 14.16
C GLU A 69 -3.85 -44.10 13.65
N GLU A 70 -5.18 -44.24 13.73
CA GLU A 70 -6.10 -43.17 13.35
C GLU A 70 -5.96 -41.95 14.27
N LEU A 71 -5.78 -42.15 15.58
CA LEU A 71 -5.51 -41.05 16.51
C LEU A 71 -4.20 -40.33 16.18
N ARG A 72 -3.14 -41.05 15.78
CA ARG A 72 -1.88 -40.44 15.33
C ARG A 72 -2.10 -39.65 14.03
N ARG A 73 -2.85 -40.19 13.08
CA ARG A 73 -3.21 -39.52 11.82
C ARG A 73 -3.99 -38.25 12.07
N LEU A 74 -5.07 -38.31 12.86
CA LEU A 74 -5.91 -37.16 13.19
C LEU A 74 -5.13 -36.10 13.97
N ARG A 75 -4.30 -36.49 14.95
CA ARG A 75 -3.43 -35.54 15.65
C ARG A 75 -2.40 -34.89 14.73
N ARG A 76 -1.94 -35.58 13.69
CA ARG A 76 -1.06 -35.00 12.67
C ARG A 76 -1.83 -33.99 11.82
N GLN A 77 -3.01 -34.35 11.31
CA GLN A 77 -3.86 -33.46 10.54
C GLN A 77 -4.28 -32.21 11.32
N ASN A 78 -4.68 -32.37 12.58
CA ASN A 78 -5.10 -31.27 13.42
C ASN A 78 -3.95 -30.27 13.66
N ARG A 79 -2.71 -30.75 13.82
CA ARG A 79 -1.53 -29.87 13.88
C ARG A 79 -1.29 -29.10 12.58
N GLU A 80 -1.44 -29.75 11.43
CA GLU A 80 -1.31 -29.11 10.10
C GLU A 80 -2.40 -28.05 9.87
N GLN A 81 -3.65 -28.38 10.24
CA GLN A 81 -4.79 -27.48 10.16
C GLN A 81 -4.65 -26.29 11.11
N ALA A 82 -4.24 -26.53 12.37
CA ALA A 82 -4.00 -25.47 13.35
C ALA A 82 -2.95 -24.47 12.85
N GLY A 83 -1.82 -24.94 12.30
CA GLY A 83 -0.80 -24.07 11.71
C GLY A 83 -1.33 -23.29 10.50
N THR A 84 -2.18 -23.91 9.68
CA THR A 84 -2.82 -23.22 8.54
C THR A 84 -3.76 -22.11 9.00
N ILE A 85 -4.60 -22.39 10.00
CA ILE A 85 -5.54 -21.42 10.58
C ILE A 85 -4.78 -20.25 11.20
N GLU A 86 -3.67 -20.51 11.90
CA GLU A 86 -2.83 -19.48 12.49
C GLU A 86 -2.31 -18.50 11.42
N VAL A 87 -1.70 -19.02 10.35
CA VAL A 87 -1.21 -18.21 9.24
C VAL A 87 -2.32 -17.39 8.61
N LEU A 88 -3.47 -18.00 8.31
CA LEU A 88 -4.59 -17.32 7.68
C LEU A 88 -5.19 -16.24 8.58
N ARG A 89 -5.26 -16.48 9.90
CA ARG A 89 -5.74 -15.47 10.86
C ARG A 89 -4.79 -14.28 10.93
N LYS A 90 -3.47 -14.51 11.00
CA LYS A 90 -2.46 -13.44 10.97
C LYS A 90 -2.50 -12.65 9.66
N ALA A 91 -2.59 -13.37 8.53
CA ALA A 91 -2.72 -12.76 7.21
C ALA A 91 -4.00 -11.93 7.09
N ALA A 92 -5.14 -12.42 7.61
CA ALA A 92 -6.39 -11.67 7.64
C ALA A 92 -6.34 -10.46 8.58
N GLY A 93 -5.49 -10.45 9.61
CA GLY A 93 -5.25 -9.26 10.44
C GLY A 93 -4.45 -8.18 9.71
N LEU A 94 -3.41 -8.59 8.97
CA LEU A 94 -2.51 -7.66 8.28
C LEU A 94 -3.03 -7.19 6.91
N LEU A 95 -3.87 -7.99 6.24
CA LEU A 95 -4.31 -7.77 4.86
C LEU A 95 -5.78 -7.31 4.75
N ARG A 96 -6.36 -6.74 5.83
CA ARG A 96 -7.74 -6.24 5.83
C ARG A 96 -7.87 -4.85 5.17
N GLU A 97 -8.86 -4.75 4.30
CA GLU A 97 -9.51 -3.56 3.71
C GLU A 97 -8.62 -2.49 3.03
N GLY A 98 -8.84 -2.33 1.72
CA GLY A 98 -8.40 -1.16 0.94
C GLY A 98 -7.61 -1.52 -0.30
N GLU A 99 -6.48 -2.21 -0.15
CA GLU A 99 -5.67 -2.68 -1.27
C GLU A 99 -4.74 -3.77 -0.74
N ARG A 100 -5.01 -5.03 -1.08
CA ARG A 100 -4.09 -6.14 -0.79
C ARG A 100 -2.84 -5.97 -1.67
N SER A 101 -1.96 -5.05 -1.28
CA SER A 101 -0.75 -4.75 -2.03
C SER A 101 0.14 -5.98 -2.02
N MET A 102 0.62 -6.38 -3.20
CA MET A 102 1.52 -7.54 -3.32
C MET A 102 2.79 -7.33 -2.47
N THR A 103 3.20 -6.08 -2.25
CA THR A 103 4.30 -5.73 -1.34
C THR A 103 3.99 -6.08 0.11
N ALA A 104 2.75 -5.88 0.58
CA ALA A 104 2.34 -6.24 1.94
C ALA A 104 2.28 -7.77 2.09
N VAL A 105 1.83 -8.49 1.06
CA VAL A 105 1.84 -9.97 1.04
C VAL A 105 3.27 -10.50 1.13
N TYR A 106 4.21 -9.95 0.36
CA TYR A 106 5.61 -10.37 0.43
C TYR A 106 6.29 -9.98 1.75
N ALA A 107 5.95 -8.82 2.32
CA ALA A 107 6.44 -8.42 3.64
C ALA A 107 5.94 -9.38 4.74
N PHE A 108 4.69 -9.85 4.65
CA PHE A 108 4.16 -10.87 5.54
C PHE A 108 4.91 -12.21 5.41
N ILE A 109 5.16 -12.66 4.17
CA ILE A 109 5.92 -13.89 3.93
C ILE A 109 7.34 -13.76 4.50
N GLU A 110 7.98 -12.61 4.34
CA GLU A 110 9.32 -12.35 4.89
C GLU A 110 9.33 -12.35 6.43
N ALA A 111 8.27 -11.89 7.09
CA ALA A 111 8.14 -11.89 8.54
C ALA A 111 7.88 -13.29 9.12
N GLU A 112 7.05 -14.11 8.45
CA GLU A 112 6.64 -15.44 8.96
C GLU A 112 7.50 -16.60 8.44
N LYS A 113 8.53 -16.34 7.60
CA LYS A 113 9.41 -17.40 7.05
C LYS A 113 10.21 -18.17 8.10
N THR A 114 10.37 -17.62 9.30
CA THR A 114 11.07 -18.26 10.43
C THR A 114 10.19 -19.31 11.12
N THR A 115 8.88 -19.10 11.13
CA THR A 115 7.89 -19.98 11.76
C THR A 115 7.38 -21.04 10.78
N HIS A 116 7.14 -20.65 9.53
CA HIS A 116 6.55 -21.52 8.51
C HIS A 116 7.41 -21.53 7.24
N THR A 117 7.41 -22.67 6.54
CA THR A 117 8.13 -22.75 5.26
C THR A 117 7.51 -21.83 4.22
N VAL A 118 8.35 -21.18 3.41
CA VAL A 118 7.91 -20.28 2.31
C VAL A 118 6.96 -21.01 1.36
N ALA A 119 7.16 -22.31 1.13
CA ALA A 119 6.27 -23.12 0.29
C ALA A 119 4.86 -23.28 0.87
N VAL A 120 4.70 -23.32 2.20
CA VAL A 120 3.37 -23.33 2.84
C VAL A 120 2.75 -21.94 2.75
N LEU A 121 3.49 -20.88 3.10
CA LEU A 121 3.00 -19.49 3.06
C LEU A 121 2.52 -19.08 1.66
N CYS A 122 3.32 -19.36 0.62
CA CYS A 122 2.97 -19.07 -0.77
C CYS A 122 1.70 -19.81 -1.23
N ARG A 123 1.53 -21.08 -0.82
CA ARG A 123 0.32 -21.85 -1.13
C ARG A 123 -0.92 -21.28 -0.44
N LEU A 124 -0.81 -20.92 0.83
CA LEU A 124 -1.93 -20.37 1.62
C LEU A 124 -2.35 -18.97 1.16
N LEU A 125 -1.39 -18.15 0.70
CA LEU A 125 -1.64 -16.79 0.22
C LEU A 125 -1.92 -16.72 -1.28
N ASN A 126 -1.88 -17.86 -1.98
CA ASN A 126 -2.06 -17.98 -3.43
C ASN A 126 -1.09 -17.11 -4.25
N VAL A 127 0.21 -17.16 -3.92
CA VAL A 127 1.26 -16.40 -4.62
C VAL A 127 2.38 -17.31 -5.10
N ALA A 128 2.94 -17.02 -6.28
CA ALA A 128 4.07 -17.75 -6.82
C ALA A 128 5.35 -17.53 -5.99
N ARG A 129 6.09 -18.62 -5.73
CA ARG A 129 7.39 -18.60 -5.04
C ARG A 129 8.42 -17.73 -5.77
N SER A 130 8.44 -17.79 -7.10
CA SER A 130 9.33 -17.00 -7.95
C SER A 130 9.14 -15.50 -7.75
N SER A 131 7.88 -15.05 -7.63
CA SER A 131 7.57 -13.63 -7.43
C SER A 131 8.04 -13.10 -6.07
N PHE A 132 7.98 -13.93 -5.02
CA PHE A 132 8.53 -13.58 -3.70
C PHE A 132 10.05 -13.40 -3.76
N TYR A 133 10.78 -14.35 -4.35
CA TYR A 133 12.24 -14.24 -4.48
C TYR A 133 12.66 -13.11 -5.42
N ALA A 134 11.91 -12.84 -6.50
CA ALA A 134 12.14 -11.68 -7.35
C ALA A 134 11.94 -10.36 -6.58
N TRP A 135 10.91 -10.28 -5.74
CA TRP A 135 10.67 -9.13 -4.87
C TRP A 135 11.80 -8.94 -3.85
N GLN A 136 12.31 -10.03 -3.26
CA GLN A 136 13.41 -10.02 -2.32
C GLN A 136 14.73 -9.60 -2.99
N ALA A 137 15.04 -10.15 -4.17
CA ALA A 137 16.22 -9.76 -4.95
C ALA A 137 16.16 -8.28 -5.37
N ALA A 138 14.98 -7.77 -5.68
CA ALA A 138 14.77 -6.35 -6.01
C ALA A 138 14.83 -5.42 -4.80
N ALA A 139 15.01 -5.90 -3.56
CA ALA A 139 14.97 -5.08 -2.35
C ALA A 139 16.01 -3.95 -2.36
N LYS A 140 17.26 -4.25 -2.72
CA LYS A 140 18.33 -3.25 -2.81
C LYS A 140 18.02 -2.16 -3.84
N ALA A 141 17.51 -2.56 -5.01
CA ALA A 141 17.13 -1.62 -6.07
C ALA A 141 15.94 -0.73 -5.66
N ARG A 142 14.94 -1.30 -4.95
CA ARG A 142 13.82 -0.54 -4.39
C ARG A 142 14.29 0.48 -3.34
N ALA A 143 15.18 0.08 -2.44
CA ALA A 143 15.76 0.97 -1.44
C ALA A 143 16.54 2.12 -2.09
N ALA A 144 17.37 1.84 -3.10
CA ALA A 144 18.11 2.86 -3.84
C ALA A 144 17.18 3.86 -4.56
N ARG A 145 16.09 3.38 -5.19
CA ARG A 145 15.08 4.25 -5.82
C ARG A 145 14.38 5.14 -4.79
N LYS A 146 14.04 4.59 -3.62
CA LYS A 146 13.41 5.33 -2.53
C LYS A 146 14.34 6.43 -2.01
N ALA A 147 15.60 6.10 -1.74
CA ALA A 147 16.61 7.07 -1.31
C ALA A 147 16.83 8.19 -2.34
N ALA A 148 16.83 7.85 -3.65
CA ALA A 148 16.94 8.85 -4.71
C ALA A 148 15.69 9.75 -4.81
N ASP A 149 14.49 9.21 -4.54
CA ASP A 149 13.26 10.00 -4.49
C ASP A 149 13.22 10.89 -3.23
N GLU A 150 13.71 10.42 -2.08
CA GLU A 150 13.84 11.20 -0.84
C GLU A 150 14.85 12.37 -1.01
N ALA A 151 16.00 12.12 -1.62
CA ALA A 151 16.97 13.16 -1.96
C ALA A 151 16.37 14.22 -2.91
N LEU A 152 15.64 13.77 -3.94
CA LEU A 152 14.93 14.67 -4.84
C LEU A 152 13.82 15.46 -4.12
N ALA A 153 13.10 14.85 -3.18
CA ALA A 153 12.10 15.53 -2.37
C ALA A 153 12.72 16.64 -1.53
N HIS A 154 13.90 16.40 -0.96
CA HIS A 154 14.65 17.41 -0.22
C HIS A 154 15.02 18.61 -1.11
N GLU A 155 15.61 18.38 -2.29
CA GLU A 155 15.93 19.44 -3.26
C GLU A 155 14.69 20.26 -3.67
N ILE A 156 13.59 19.56 -3.97
CA ILE A 156 12.30 20.20 -4.28
C ILE A 156 11.83 21.08 -3.13
N THR A 157 12.00 20.63 -1.89
CA THR A 157 11.60 21.37 -0.69
C THR A 157 12.43 22.64 -0.53
N VAL A 158 13.75 22.57 -0.72
CA VAL A 158 14.64 23.74 -0.68
C VAL A 158 14.21 24.79 -1.71
N ILE A 159 14.00 24.39 -2.96
CA ILE A 159 13.51 25.30 -4.02
C ILE A 159 12.15 25.90 -3.66
N HIS A 160 11.26 25.08 -3.10
CA HIS A 160 9.92 25.51 -2.76
C HIS A 160 9.93 26.56 -1.63
N VAL A 161 10.72 26.36 -0.58
CA VAL A 161 10.91 27.32 0.51
C VAL A 161 11.57 28.61 -0.01
N ALA A 162 12.64 28.50 -0.81
CA ALA A 162 13.30 29.66 -1.41
C ALA A 162 12.34 30.50 -2.29
N SER A 163 11.38 29.84 -2.95
CA SER A 163 10.33 30.50 -3.74
C SER A 163 9.16 31.07 -2.92
N ARG A 164 9.24 31.10 -1.59
CA ARG A 164 8.14 31.47 -0.68
C ARG A 164 6.86 30.66 -0.95
N HIS A 165 7.03 29.36 -1.19
CA HIS A 165 5.94 28.43 -1.46
C HIS A 165 5.10 28.72 -2.72
N THR A 166 5.55 29.60 -3.62
CA THR A 166 4.77 29.95 -4.82
C THR A 166 4.94 28.94 -5.95
N TYR A 167 6.08 28.25 -6.04
CA TYR A 167 6.38 27.44 -7.21
C TYR A 167 5.61 26.11 -7.22
N GLY A 168 4.92 25.86 -8.34
CA GLY A 168 4.31 24.59 -8.70
C GLY A 168 5.23 23.69 -9.52
N VAL A 169 4.75 22.49 -9.88
CA VAL A 169 5.51 21.47 -10.64
C VAL A 169 6.22 22.03 -11.88
N PRO A 170 5.61 22.87 -12.74
CA PRO A 170 6.30 23.39 -13.92
C PRO A 170 7.53 24.25 -13.59
N ARG A 171 7.42 25.11 -12.57
CA ARG A 171 8.49 26.02 -12.14
C ARG A 171 9.59 25.29 -11.39
N ILE A 172 9.23 24.35 -10.51
CA ILE A 172 10.19 23.49 -9.81
C ILE A 172 11.00 22.66 -10.80
N HIS A 173 10.35 22.06 -11.81
CA HIS A 173 11.05 21.29 -12.83
C HIS A 173 11.99 22.17 -13.69
N ALA A 174 11.58 23.39 -14.04
CA ALA A 174 12.47 24.34 -14.72
C ALA A 174 13.69 24.68 -13.88
N GLU A 175 13.51 24.91 -12.58
CA GLU A 175 14.60 25.21 -11.65
C GLU A 175 15.55 24.02 -11.46
N LEU A 176 15.02 22.81 -11.31
CA LEU A 176 15.83 21.59 -11.27
C LEU A 176 16.69 21.42 -12.53
N ARG A 177 16.13 21.69 -13.72
CA ARG A 177 16.93 21.65 -14.95
C ARG A 177 18.03 22.72 -14.99
N ARG A 178 17.78 23.92 -14.47
CA ARG A 178 18.79 24.98 -14.37
C ARG A 178 19.93 24.59 -13.45
N LEU A 179 19.64 23.83 -12.40
CA LEU A 179 20.62 23.23 -11.50
C LEU A 179 21.29 21.97 -12.07
N GLY A 180 21.09 21.65 -13.36
CA GLY A 180 21.70 20.49 -14.02
C GLY A 180 21.02 19.15 -13.72
N ARG A 181 19.88 19.12 -13.02
CA ARG A 181 19.14 17.88 -12.72
C ARG A 181 18.19 17.52 -13.86
N ALA A 182 18.50 16.47 -14.61
CA ALA A 182 17.63 15.90 -15.62
C ALA A 182 16.57 14.97 -15.01
N VAL A 183 15.41 15.50 -14.62
CA VAL A 183 14.31 14.74 -14.00
C VAL A 183 13.02 14.91 -14.81
N ASN A 184 12.28 13.80 -15.02
CA ASN A 184 10.98 13.85 -15.69
C ASN A 184 9.95 14.64 -14.84
N ARG A 185 9.20 15.55 -15.48
CA ARG A 185 8.11 16.32 -14.86
C ARG A 185 7.09 15.46 -14.08
N LYS A 186 6.75 14.26 -14.57
CA LYS A 186 5.83 13.33 -13.88
C LYS A 186 6.44 12.81 -12.57
N ARG A 187 7.75 12.56 -12.54
CA ARG A 187 8.48 12.16 -11.32
C ARG A 187 8.47 13.27 -10.29
N VAL A 188 8.75 14.52 -10.72
CA VAL A 188 8.64 15.70 -9.85
C VAL A 188 7.24 15.84 -9.28
N ALA A 189 6.20 15.68 -10.09
CA ALA A 189 4.80 15.73 -9.62
C ALA A 189 4.48 14.65 -8.58
N ARG A 190 4.94 13.42 -8.80
CA ARG A 190 4.76 12.30 -7.87
C ARG A 190 5.48 12.55 -6.54
N VAL A 191 6.78 12.81 -6.59
CA VAL A 191 7.63 13.03 -5.40
C VAL A 191 7.17 14.23 -4.59
N ARG A 192 6.64 15.27 -5.24
CA ARG A 192 6.07 16.44 -4.56
C ARG A 192 4.74 16.18 -3.84
N ARG A 193 3.93 15.24 -4.35
CA ARG A 193 2.58 14.97 -3.82
C ARG A 193 2.66 14.34 -2.43
N GLU A 194 3.67 13.53 -2.17
CA GLU A 194 3.88 12.78 -0.94
C GLU A 194 4.10 13.69 0.30
N PRO A 195 4.94 14.74 0.27
CA PRO A 195 5.06 15.72 1.35
C PRO A 195 3.98 16.82 1.34
N GLY A 196 2.96 16.75 0.48
CA GLY A 196 1.87 17.74 0.45
C GLY A 196 2.26 19.14 -0.04
N ILE A 197 3.42 19.27 -0.71
CA ILE A 197 3.93 20.53 -1.21
C ILE A 197 3.00 21.03 -2.33
N GLN A 198 2.29 22.13 -2.10
CA GLN A 198 1.37 22.74 -3.06
C GLN A 198 1.84 24.13 -3.47
N GLY A 199 1.55 24.50 -4.72
CA GLY A 199 2.00 25.78 -5.26
C GLY A 199 0.92 26.78 -4.96
N ALA A 200 1.29 28.01 -4.61
CA ALA A 200 0.30 29.05 -4.42
C ALA A 200 -0.53 29.24 -5.71
N HIS A 201 -1.80 28.83 -5.67
CA HIS A 201 -2.75 29.12 -6.73
C HIS A 201 -3.53 30.37 -6.34
N ARG A 202 -3.27 31.51 -7.01
CA ARG A 202 -4.01 32.74 -6.74
C ARG A 202 -5.46 32.51 -7.17
N ARG A 203 -6.42 32.51 -6.24
CA ARG A 203 -7.85 32.51 -6.60
C ARG A 203 -8.16 33.79 -7.40
N ARG A 204 -8.85 33.65 -8.52
CA ARG A 204 -9.34 34.80 -9.30
C ARG A 204 -10.22 35.65 -8.38
N ARG A 205 -9.86 36.92 -8.16
CA ARG A 205 -10.70 37.85 -7.39
C ARG A 205 -11.98 38.10 -8.19
N ARG A 206 -13.15 37.93 -7.54
CA ARG A 206 -14.48 38.16 -8.14
C ARG A 206 -14.83 39.65 -8.30
N SER A 207 -14.15 40.53 -7.57
CA SER A 207 -14.25 41.99 -7.71
C SER A 207 -12.91 42.66 -7.36
N LEU A 208 -12.56 43.70 -8.10
CA LEU A 208 -11.44 44.59 -7.77
C LEU A 208 -11.86 45.63 -6.71
N THR A 209 -13.14 45.98 -6.70
CA THR A 209 -13.73 47.02 -5.86
C THR A 209 -14.26 46.40 -4.57
N ARG A 210 -13.75 46.84 -3.42
CA ARG A 210 -14.38 46.63 -2.12
C ARG A 210 -15.40 47.75 -1.92
N PRO A 211 -16.71 47.48 -1.89
CA PRO A 211 -17.70 48.52 -1.61
C PRO A 211 -17.44 49.11 -0.22
N ASP A 212 -17.35 50.44 -0.14
CA ASP A 212 -17.35 51.12 1.16
C ASP A 212 -18.76 51.05 1.74
N LYS A 213 -18.90 50.38 2.88
CA LYS A 213 -20.18 50.19 3.56
C LYS A 213 -20.73 51.49 4.17
N ARG A 214 -19.86 52.50 4.37
CA ARG A 214 -20.22 53.79 4.97
C ARG A 214 -20.53 54.85 3.92
N ALA A 215 -20.17 54.61 2.66
CA ALA A 215 -20.53 55.49 1.57
C ALA A 215 -22.04 55.39 1.31
N ARG A 216 -22.74 56.53 1.39
CA ARG A 216 -24.14 56.61 0.96
C ARG A 216 -24.18 56.38 -0.55
N PRO A 217 -24.91 55.39 -1.06
CA PRO A 217 -25.06 55.21 -2.50
C PRO A 217 -25.58 56.50 -3.13
N ALA A 218 -25.08 56.83 -4.32
CA ALA A 218 -25.66 57.93 -5.09
C ALA A 218 -27.18 57.70 -5.21
N PRO A 219 -28.00 58.73 -4.98
CA PRO A 219 -29.44 58.58 -5.05
C PRO A 219 -29.85 58.09 -6.44
N ASP A 220 -30.67 57.05 -6.50
CA ASP A 220 -31.21 56.55 -7.76
C ASP A 220 -32.31 57.50 -8.24
N LEU A 221 -31.92 58.51 -9.00
CA LEU A 221 -32.82 59.56 -9.51
C LEU A 221 -33.84 59.03 -10.53
N ILE A 222 -33.62 57.83 -11.07
CA ILE A 222 -34.47 57.20 -12.08
C ILE A 222 -35.35 56.11 -11.44
N GLY A 223 -35.05 55.68 -10.21
CA GLY A 223 -35.81 54.64 -9.50
C GLY A 223 -35.87 53.30 -10.25
N ARG A 224 -34.88 53.03 -11.11
CA ARG A 224 -34.86 51.92 -12.09
C ARG A 224 -36.03 51.92 -13.10
N ASP A 225 -36.72 53.04 -13.28
CA ASP A 225 -37.68 53.22 -14.36
C ASP A 225 -36.96 53.71 -15.64
N PHE A 226 -36.65 52.78 -16.52
CA PHE A 226 -35.98 53.06 -17.79
C PHE A 226 -36.94 53.51 -18.90
N HIS A 227 -38.25 53.60 -18.63
CA HIS A 227 -39.20 54.05 -19.62
C HIS A 227 -39.20 55.58 -19.73
N ALA A 228 -39.14 56.10 -20.95
CA ALA A 228 -39.15 57.52 -21.24
C ALA A 228 -40.19 57.81 -22.34
N GLU A 229 -41.05 58.81 -22.12
CA GLU A 229 -42.07 59.22 -23.10
C GLU A 229 -41.47 59.92 -24.33
N ARG A 230 -40.27 60.51 -24.21
CA ARG A 230 -39.56 61.19 -25.30
C ARG A 230 -38.06 60.85 -25.29
N PRO A 231 -37.43 60.58 -26.45
CA PRO A 231 -35.99 60.32 -26.54
C PRO A 231 -35.14 61.45 -25.94
N GLY A 232 -34.02 61.12 -25.28
CA GLY A 232 -33.08 62.08 -24.71
C GLY A 232 -33.40 62.55 -23.28
N THR A 233 -34.50 62.10 -22.67
CA THR A 233 -34.89 62.46 -21.30
C THR A 233 -34.32 61.55 -20.22
N LYS A 234 -34.02 60.29 -20.57
CA LYS A 234 -33.29 59.33 -19.73
C LYS A 234 -32.17 58.70 -20.57
N LEU A 235 -30.94 58.74 -20.07
CA LEU A 235 -29.76 58.19 -20.75
C LEU A 235 -29.22 57.02 -19.93
N VAL A 236 -28.97 55.89 -20.60
CA VAL A 236 -28.35 54.70 -20.01
C VAL A 236 -27.12 54.35 -20.84
N GLY A 237 -26.00 54.12 -20.18
CA GLY A 237 -24.79 53.62 -20.81
C GLY A 237 -24.21 52.46 -19.99
N ASP A 238 -23.88 51.36 -20.66
CA ASP A 238 -23.11 50.27 -20.08
C ASP A 238 -21.65 50.35 -20.55
N ILE A 239 -20.73 50.01 -19.64
CA ILE A 239 -19.32 49.84 -19.97
C ILE A 239 -19.06 48.36 -20.22
N THR A 240 -19.22 47.96 -21.48
CA THR A 240 -18.79 46.63 -21.91
C THR A 240 -17.27 46.60 -22.03
N SER A 241 -16.61 45.93 -21.07
CA SER A 241 -15.19 45.63 -21.19
C SER A 241 -15.02 44.51 -22.23
N PRO A 242 -14.31 44.73 -23.35
CA PRO A 242 -14.10 43.67 -24.33
C PRO A 242 -13.36 42.51 -23.67
N ALA A 243 -14.01 41.35 -23.58
CA ALA A 243 -13.36 40.14 -23.13
C ALA A 243 -12.30 39.76 -24.17
N SER A 244 -11.02 39.76 -23.79
CA SER A 244 -9.98 39.16 -24.63
C SER A 244 -10.33 37.68 -24.84
N PRO A 245 -10.38 37.20 -26.09
CA PRO A 245 -10.66 35.79 -26.35
C PRO A 245 -9.56 34.93 -25.71
N PRO A 246 -9.89 33.74 -25.17
CA PRO A 246 -8.86 32.83 -24.69
C PRO A 246 -7.93 32.47 -25.86
N PRO A 247 -6.61 32.30 -25.63
CA PRO A 247 -5.72 31.87 -26.68
C PRO A 247 -6.20 30.52 -27.22
N ARG A 248 -6.55 30.47 -28.51
CA ARG A 248 -6.86 29.22 -29.19
C ARG A 248 -5.62 28.34 -29.16
N ALA A 249 -5.75 27.15 -28.57
CA ALA A 249 -4.71 26.14 -28.67
C ALA A 249 -4.57 25.73 -30.13
N GLY A 250 -3.42 26.02 -30.75
CA GLY A 250 -3.04 25.42 -32.04
C GLY A 250 -2.90 26.31 -33.27
N SER A 251 -2.83 27.65 -33.17
CA SER A 251 -2.47 28.47 -34.33
C SER A 251 -0.99 28.88 -34.31
N THR A 252 -0.22 28.31 -35.24
CA THR A 252 1.07 28.83 -35.67
C THR A 252 0.89 30.28 -36.10
N SER A 253 1.73 31.20 -35.60
CA SER A 253 1.66 32.63 -35.95
C SER A 253 1.77 32.83 -37.46
N PRO A 254 0.90 33.63 -38.10
CA PRO A 254 1.32 34.33 -39.31
C PRO A 254 2.26 35.45 -38.89
N ALA A 255 3.39 35.53 -39.61
CA ALA A 255 4.41 36.54 -39.45
C ALA A 255 3.82 37.97 -39.38
N GLY A 256 4.36 38.82 -38.51
CA GLY A 256 4.13 40.26 -38.60
C GLY A 256 3.96 41.04 -37.29
N TRP A 257 4.06 40.43 -36.11
CA TRP A 257 3.99 41.17 -34.84
C TRP A 257 5.32 41.12 -34.09
N THR A 258 6.13 42.17 -34.25
CA THR A 258 7.23 42.48 -33.34
C THR A 258 6.69 43.21 -32.13
N TRP A 259 6.81 42.61 -30.94
CA TRP A 259 6.63 43.35 -29.69
C TRP A 259 7.67 44.47 -29.62
N PRO A 260 7.29 45.73 -29.31
CA PRO A 260 8.29 46.74 -29.00
C PRO A 260 9.08 46.29 -27.76
N PRO A 261 10.41 46.47 -27.73
CA PRO A 261 11.21 46.09 -26.57
C PRO A 261 10.73 46.86 -25.33
N ALA A 262 10.80 46.19 -24.18
CA ALA A 262 10.45 46.76 -22.89
C ALA A 262 11.16 48.11 -22.70
N ARG A 263 10.37 49.18 -22.57
CA ARG A 263 10.86 50.53 -22.30
C ARG A 263 11.70 50.49 -21.02
N SER A 264 12.99 50.84 -21.17
CA SER A 264 13.94 51.01 -20.07
C SER A 264 13.43 52.03 -19.06
N SER A 265 13.74 51.78 -17.79
CA SER A 265 13.32 52.51 -16.60
C SER A 265 13.98 53.89 -16.42
N ASP A 266 14.19 54.64 -17.51
CA ASP A 266 14.76 55.98 -17.47
C ASP A 266 13.90 56.94 -18.31
N THR A 267 12.78 57.38 -17.74
CA THR A 267 12.15 58.64 -18.17
C THR A 267 11.46 59.28 -16.99
N ARG A 268 12.11 60.33 -16.46
CA ARG A 268 11.61 61.25 -15.46
C ARG A 268 10.33 61.90 -15.98
N TRP A 269 9.24 61.82 -15.22
CA TRP A 269 7.99 62.52 -15.54
C TRP A 269 8.20 64.04 -15.52
N PRO A 270 7.64 64.81 -16.47
CA PRO A 270 7.65 66.28 -16.38
C PRO A 270 6.72 66.75 -15.25
N PRO A 271 7.02 67.87 -14.55
CA PRO A 271 6.17 68.38 -13.49
C PRO A 271 4.88 68.96 -14.06
N ILE A 272 3.77 68.70 -13.35
CA ILE A 272 2.45 69.24 -13.66
C ILE A 272 2.44 70.73 -13.27
N THR A 273 2.39 71.63 -14.25
CA THR A 273 2.07 73.05 -14.03
C THR A 273 0.57 73.20 -13.79
N ALA A 274 0.20 73.83 -12.67
CA ALA A 274 -1.19 74.16 -12.33
C ALA A 274 -1.74 75.26 -13.29
N PRO A 275 -3.05 75.22 -13.64
CA PRO A 275 -3.67 76.25 -14.46
C PRO A 275 -3.90 77.56 -13.68
N PRO A 276 -3.84 78.73 -14.33
CA PRO A 276 -4.05 80.02 -13.66
C PRO A 276 -5.51 80.25 -13.28
N SER A 277 -5.72 80.83 -12.10
CA SER A 277 -7.00 81.30 -11.60
C SER A 277 -7.53 82.46 -12.43
N SER A 278 -8.68 82.27 -13.08
CA SER A 278 -9.42 83.34 -13.73
C SER A 278 -10.12 84.22 -12.68
N SER A 279 -9.55 85.39 -12.43
CA SER A 279 -10.29 86.54 -11.88
C SER A 279 -10.85 87.33 -13.06
N THR A 280 -12.15 87.56 -13.07
CA THR A 280 -12.83 88.49 -13.99
C THR A 280 -13.47 89.60 -13.16
N PRO A 281 -13.63 90.81 -13.73
CA PRO A 281 -13.74 92.10 -13.03
C PRO A 281 -15.08 92.33 -12.33
#